data_AF-A0A7J7FBW6-F1
#
_entry.id   AF-A0A7J7FBW6-F1
#
_cell.length_a   1.000
_cell.length_b   1.000
_cell.length_c   1.000
_cell.angle_alpha   90.00
_cell.angle_beta   90.00
_cell.angle_gamma   90.00
#
_symmetry.space_group_name_H-M   'P 1'
#
loop_
_entity.id
_entity.type
_entity.pdbx_description
1 polymer ?
#
loop_
_entity_poly.entity_id
_entity_poly.type
_entity_poly.pdbx_seq_one_letter_code
_entity_poly.pdbx_strand_id
1 'polypeptide(L)'
;MSLLNPVLLPPKVKAYLSQGERFIKWDDETTIASPVILRVDPKGYYLYWTYQSKEMEFLDITSIRDTRFGKFAKIPKSQKLRDVFNMDFPDNNILLKTLTVVSGPDMVDLTFHNFVSYKENVGKDWAEDVLALVKHPLTANAPRSTFLDKM
;
A
#
# COMPACT_ATOMS: atom_id res chain seq x y z
N MET A 1 -34.67 -24.43 5.40
CA MET A 1 -33.75 -23.88 4.38
C MET A 1 -32.35 -23.90 4.97
N SER A 2 -31.45 -24.68 4.37
CA SER A 2 -30.07 -24.84 4.84
C SER A 2 -29.33 -23.50 4.76
N LEU A 3 -28.95 -22.94 5.91
CA LEU A 3 -27.97 -21.86 6.00
C LEU A 3 -26.60 -22.50 5.69
N LEU A 4 -26.31 -22.71 4.41
CA LEU A 4 -24.97 -23.05 3.97
C LEU A 4 -24.08 -21.88 4.40
N ASN A 5 -23.16 -22.14 5.33
CA ASN A 5 -22.04 -21.26 5.60
C ASN A 5 -21.49 -20.76 4.26
N PRO A 6 -21.37 -19.45 4.02
CA PRO A 6 -20.77 -18.99 2.77
C PRO A 6 -19.34 -19.50 2.74
N VAL A 7 -19.05 -20.39 1.79
CA VAL A 7 -17.69 -20.82 1.49
C VAL A 7 -16.89 -19.57 1.16
N LEU A 8 -15.81 -19.31 1.90
CA LEU A 8 -14.91 -18.21 1.60
C LEU A 8 -14.37 -18.39 0.19
N LEU A 9 -14.56 -17.36 -0.64
CA LEU A 9 -14.02 -17.33 -2.00
C LEU A 9 -12.64 -16.68 -2.00
N PRO A 10 -11.74 -17.01 -2.95
CA PRO A 10 -10.48 -16.31 -3.10
C PRO A 10 -10.69 -14.80 -3.26
N PRO A 11 -9.86 -13.96 -2.62
CA PRO A 11 -9.98 -12.52 -2.76
C PRO A 11 -9.65 -12.12 -4.20
N LYS A 12 -10.46 -11.23 -4.77
CA LYS A 12 -10.23 -10.71 -6.12
C LYS A 12 -9.58 -9.33 -6.02
N VAL A 13 -8.49 -9.14 -6.75
CA VAL A 13 -7.86 -7.83 -6.88
C VAL A 13 -8.79 -6.93 -7.70
N LYS A 14 -9.18 -5.79 -7.12
CA LYS A 14 -10.01 -4.81 -7.84
C LYS A 14 -9.22 -4.21 -8.99
N ALA A 15 -9.87 -3.99 -10.13
CA ALA A 15 -9.20 -3.59 -11.37
C ALA A 15 -8.35 -2.32 -11.23
N TYR A 16 -8.79 -1.36 -10.41
CA TYR A 16 -8.05 -0.10 -10.21
C TYR A 16 -6.71 -0.31 -9.50
N LEU A 17 -6.58 -1.32 -8.62
CA LEU A 17 -5.31 -1.65 -7.97
C LEU A 17 -4.29 -2.17 -8.98
N SER A 18 -4.73 -2.96 -9.97
CA SER A 18 -3.86 -3.46 -11.04
C SER A 18 -3.56 -2.43 -12.13
N GLN A 19 -4.50 -1.54 -12.43
CA GLN A 19 -4.24 -0.39 -13.31
C GLN A 19 -3.20 0.55 -12.70
N GLY A 20 -3.32 0.78 -11.39
CA GLY A 20 -2.41 1.56 -10.58
C GLY A 20 -2.82 3.02 -10.42
N GLU A 21 -2.20 3.67 -9.45
CA GLU A 21 -2.40 5.09 -9.16
C GLU A 21 -1.06 5.78 -8.90
N ARG A 22 -1.01 7.09 -9.18
CA ARG A 22 0.20 7.89 -9.01
C ARG A 22 0.36 8.31 -7.55
N PHE A 23 1.54 8.09 -7.01
CA PHE A 23 1.95 8.51 -5.68
C PHE A 23 3.34 9.13 -5.71
N ILE A 24 3.71 9.83 -4.65
CA ILE A 24 5.08 10.21 -4.32
C ILE A 24 5.50 9.33 -3.15
N LYS A 25 6.47 8.45 -3.36
CA LYS A 25 7.09 7.66 -2.29
C LYS A 25 8.12 8.55 -1.58
N TRP A 26 8.10 8.57 -0.26
CA TRP A 26 9.02 9.37 0.52
C TRP A 26 9.57 8.64 1.74
N ASP A 27 10.72 9.10 2.21
CA ASP A 27 11.44 8.53 3.33
C ASP A 27 12.08 9.66 4.16
N ASP A 28 11.78 9.70 5.46
CA ASP A 28 12.26 10.74 6.38
C ASP A 28 13.78 10.65 6.62
N GLU A 29 14.38 9.45 6.57
CA GLU A 29 15.82 9.25 6.81
C GLU A 29 16.65 9.74 5.63
N THR A 30 16.21 9.43 4.41
CA THR A 30 16.91 9.87 3.19
C THR A 30 16.48 11.27 2.74
N THR A 31 15.32 11.75 3.19
CA THR A 31 14.66 12.99 2.74
C THR A 31 14.38 13.03 1.23
N ILE A 32 14.29 11.86 0.60
CA ILE A 32 13.99 11.70 -0.82
C ILE A 32 12.48 11.58 -1.00
N ALA A 33 11.97 12.24 -2.03
CA ALA A 33 10.59 12.14 -2.49
C ALA A 33 10.59 11.81 -3.99
N SER A 34 10.10 10.64 -4.37
CA SER A 34 10.17 10.12 -5.73
C SER A 34 8.77 9.81 -6.28
N PRO A 35 8.38 10.35 -7.44
CA PRO A 35 7.15 9.97 -8.12
C PRO A 35 7.17 8.51 -8.54
N VAL A 36 6.11 7.78 -8.22
CA VAL A 36 5.94 6.36 -8.54
C VAL A 36 4.52 6.06 -9.01
N ILE A 37 4.35 4.95 -9.72
CA ILE A 37 3.03 4.35 -9.95
C ILE A 37 2.92 3.09 -9.10
N LEU A 38 2.02 3.10 -8.12
CA LEU A 38 1.76 1.98 -7.22
C LEU A 38 0.72 1.04 -7.84
N ARG A 39 0.94 -0.28 -7.73
CA ARG A 39 0.10 -1.34 -8.30
C ARG A 39 0.05 -2.58 -7.41
N VAL A 40 -1.02 -3.35 -7.56
CA VAL A 40 -1.11 -4.74 -7.09
C VAL A 40 -1.22 -5.64 -8.31
N ASP A 41 -0.41 -6.67 -8.40
CA ASP A 41 -0.51 -7.60 -9.53
C ASP A 41 -1.89 -8.29 -9.57
N PRO A 42 -2.39 -8.73 -10.73
CA PRO A 42 -3.74 -9.29 -10.84
C PRO A 42 -4.01 -10.52 -9.97
N LYS A 43 -2.96 -11.26 -9.56
CA LYS A 43 -3.07 -12.43 -8.68
C LYS A 43 -2.98 -12.06 -7.19
N GLY A 44 -2.57 -10.84 -6.86
CA GLY A 44 -2.53 -10.33 -5.49
C GLY A 44 -1.35 -10.86 -4.67
N TYR A 45 -0.23 -11.13 -5.32
CA TYR A 45 1.00 -11.61 -4.69
C TYR A 45 1.89 -10.46 -4.19
N TYR A 46 1.95 -9.36 -4.93
CA TYR A 46 2.86 -8.26 -4.74
C TYR A 46 2.14 -6.92 -4.83
N LEU A 47 2.40 -6.06 -3.84
CA LEU A 47 2.29 -4.62 -3.99
C LEU A 47 3.62 -4.12 -4.57
N TYR A 48 3.61 -3.39 -5.67
CA TYR A 48 4.84 -2.94 -6.31
C TYR A 48 4.70 -1.52 -6.82
N TRP A 49 5.82 -0.81 -6.91
CA TRP A 49 5.84 0.55 -7.44
C TRP A 49 6.94 0.72 -8.47
N THR A 50 6.61 1.44 -9.54
CA THR A 50 7.53 1.73 -10.64
C THR A 50 7.97 3.19 -10.55
N TYR A 51 9.27 3.42 -10.48
CA TYR A 51 9.87 4.75 -10.56
C TYR A 51 9.86 5.29 -11.98
N GLN A 52 10.11 6.60 -12.13
CA GLN A 52 10.29 7.21 -13.45
C GLN A 52 11.49 6.63 -14.22
N SER A 53 12.51 6.11 -13.51
CA SER A 53 13.65 5.37 -14.08
C SER A 53 13.27 4.01 -14.69
N LYS A 54 12.01 3.58 -14.53
CA LYS A 54 11.49 2.23 -14.83
C LYS A 54 11.98 1.12 -13.89
N GLU A 55 12.75 1.46 -12.87
CA GLU A 55 13.06 0.54 -11.79
C GLU A 55 11.78 0.22 -11.00
N MET A 56 11.71 -1.01 -10.50
CA MET A 56 10.56 -1.52 -9.77
C MET A 56 11.02 -2.10 -8.45
N GLU A 57 10.30 -1.77 -7.39
CA GLU A 57 10.43 -2.41 -6.09
C GLU A 57 9.16 -3.20 -5.80
N PHE A 58 9.33 -4.35 -5.16
CA PHE A 58 8.26 -5.28 -4.86
C PHE A 58 8.17 -5.49 -3.36
N LEU A 59 6.94 -5.48 -2.85
CA LEU A 59 6.59 -5.81 -1.49
C LEU A 59 5.61 -6.99 -1.52
N ASP A 60 5.99 -8.07 -0.83
CA ASP A 60 5.13 -9.23 -0.69
C ASP A 60 3.86 -8.87 0.09
N ILE A 61 2.68 -9.09 -0.50
CA ILE A 61 1.38 -8.87 0.17
C ILE A 61 1.31 -9.60 1.52
N THR A 62 1.85 -10.81 1.63
CA THR A 62 1.83 -11.60 2.87
C THR A 62 2.76 -11.04 3.96
N SER A 63 3.69 -10.15 3.62
CA SER A 63 4.56 -9.46 4.58
C SER A 63 3.93 -8.19 5.17
N ILE A 64 2.82 -7.71 4.60
CA ILE A 64 2.13 -6.51 5.06
C ILE A 64 1.41 -6.83 6.38
N ARG A 65 1.61 -5.97 7.37
CA ARG A 65 1.02 -6.07 8.71
C ARG A 65 -0.23 -5.21 8.84
N ASP A 66 -0.18 -4.01 8.24
CA ASP A 66 -1.18 -2.96 8.39
C ASP A 66 -1.08 -1.93 7.24
N THR A 67 -2.15 -1.19 6.97
CA THR A 67 -2.17 -0.06 6.04
C THR A 67 -2.96 1.08 6.64
N ARG A 68 -2.45 2.30 6.53
CA ARG A 68 -2.98 3.48 7.23
C ARG A 68 -3.18 4.63 6.28
N PHE A 69 -4.27 5.36 6.45
CA PHE A 69 -4.60 6.53 5.64
C PHE A 69 -4.82 7.77 6.51
N GLY A 70 -4.51 8.93 5.95
CA GLY A 70 -4.77 10.24 6.54
C GLY A 70 -4.12 10.42 7.91
N LYS A 71 -4.92 10.74 8.93
CA LYS A 71 -4.43 11.00 10.29
C LYS A 71 -3.69 9.82 10.95
N PHE A 72 -3.87 8.60 10.45
CA PHE A 72 -3.18 7.41 10.95
C PHE A 72 -1.92 7.06 10.14
N ALA A 73 -1.76 7.64 8.95
CA ALA A 73 -0.54 7.48 8.17
C ALA A 73 0.62 8.25 8.83
N LYS A 74 1.85 7.86 8.49
CA LYS A 74 3.04 8.63 8.86
C LYS A 74 2.98 9.98 8.15
N ILE A 75 3.43 11.00 8.86
CA ILE A 75 3.49 12.38 8.38
C ILE A 75 4.97 12.78 8.29
N PRO A 76 5.42 13.38 7.17
CA PRO A 76 6.79 13.84 7.01
C PRO A 76 7.23 14.78 8.13
N LYS A 77 8.41 14.52 8.70
CA LYS A 77 8.97 15.32 9.79
C LYS A 77 10.04 16.28 9.31
N SER A 78 10.86 15.87 8.35
CA SER A 78 11.93 16.72 7.83
C SER A 78 11.36 17.95 7.11
N GLN A 79 11.96 19.12 7.34
CA GLN A 79 11.49 20.38 6.73
C GLN A 79 11.49 20.29 5.20
N LYS A 80 12.52 19.67 4.62
CA LYS A 80 12.64 19.45 3.17
C LYS A 80 11.43 18.71 2.58
N LEU A 81 10.94 17.66 3.25
CA LEU A 81 9.74 16.95 2.78
C LEU A 81 8.46 17.74 3.04
N ARG A 82 8.38 18.45 4.17
CA ARG A 82 7.24 19.33 4.47
C ARG A 82 7.07 20.43 3.43
N ASP A 83 8.18 21.00 2.95
CA ASP A 83 8.19 21.98 1.87
C ASP A 83 7.71 21.35 0.55
N VAL A 84 8.20 20.16 0.19
CA VAL A 84 7.77 19.42 -1.02
C VAL A 84 6.26 19.17 -1.03
N PHE A 85 5.66 18.91 0.14
CA PHE A 85 4.24 18.63 0.27
C PHE A 85 3.41 19.85 0.70
N ASN A 86 4.00 21.05 0.74
CA ASN A 86 3.33 22.31 1.13
C ASN A 86 2.57 22.19 2.47
N MET A 87 3.15 21.50 3.46
CA MET A 87 2.47 21.19 4.71
C MET A 87 2.32 22.38 5.66
N ASP A 88 3.15 23.40 5.53
CA ASP A 88 3.12 24.58 6.41
C ASP A 88 2.13 25.66 5.91
N PHE A 89 1.40 25.39 4.83
CA PHE A 89 0.34 26.26 4.32
C PHE A 89 -1.02 25.97 5.01
N PRO A 90 -1.83 27.00 5.31
CA PRO A 90 -3.09 26.84 6.04
C PRO A 90 -4.11 25.93 5.36
N ASP A 91 -4.13 25.89 4.03
CA ASP A 91 -5.08 25.09 3.24
C ASP A 91 -4.50 23.74 2.77
N ASN A 92 -3.53 23.17 3.50
CA ASN A 92 -2.94 21.90 3.11
C ASN A 92 -3.94 20.74 3.25
N ASN A 93 -3.96 19.86 2.25
CA ASN A 93 -4.82 18.68 2.17
C ASN A 93 -4.02 17.37 2.33
N ILE A 94 -2.89 17.41 3.05
CA ILE A 94 -1.97 16.27 3.14
C ILE A 94 -2.65 15.03 3.74
N LEU A 95 -3.53 15.23 4.72
CA LEU A 95 -4.30 14.16 5.37
C LEU A 95 -5.31 13.48 4.44
N LEU A 96 -5.66 14.11 3.32
CA LEU A 96 -6.51 13.49 2.29
C LEU A 96 -5.70 12.69 1.28
N LYS A 97 -4.36 12.68 1.41
CA LYS A 97 -3.44 12.12 0.40
C LYS A 97 -2.43 11.12 0.97
N THR A 98 -2.21 11.10 2.28
CA THR A 98 -1.18 10.25 2.91
C THR A 98 -1.64 8.80 3.06
N LEU A 99 -0.79 7.88 2.60
CA LEU A 99 -0.92 6.43 2.74
C LEU A 99 0.39 5.87 3.32
N THR A 100 0.29 5.01 4.33
CA THR A 100 1.42 4.24 4.87
C THR A 100 1.11 2.76 4.82
N VAL A 101 2.00 1.97 4.23
CA VAL A 101 1.96 0.51 4.28
C VAL A 101 3.02 0.04 5.27
N VAL A 102 2.62 -0.77 6.24
CA VAL A 102 3.53 -1.33 7.26
C VAL A 102 3.79 -2.78 6.92
N SER A 103 5.05 -3.17 6.78
CA SER A 103 5.48 -4.55 6.55
C SER A 103 6.48 -5.01 7.60
N GLY A 104 6.63 -6.32 7.78
CA GLY A 104 7.65 -6.85 8.67
C GLY A 104 7.53 -8.36 8.91
N PRO A 105 8.63 -9.05 9.27
CA PRO A 105 8.62 -10.47 9.60
C PRO A 105 7.96 -10.78 10.96
N ASP A 106 7.87 -9.80 11.86
CA ASP A 106 7.22 -9.94 13.17
C ASP A 106 6.57 -8.63 13.65
N MET A 107 6.30 -8.52 14.95
CA MET A 107 5.64 -7.35 15.57
C MET A 107 6.62 -6.24 16.00
N VAL A 108 7.93 -6.46 15.86
CA VAL A 108 9.00 -5.57 16.31
C VAL A 108 9.77 -5.00 15.13
N ASP A 109 10.21 -5.86 14.21
CA ASP A 109 10.92 -5.46 13.01
C ASP A 109 9.93 -4.99 11.95
N LEU A 110 9.66 -3.69 11.94
CA LEU A 110 8.65 -3.07 11.07
C LEU A 110 9.27 -2.04 10.14
N THR A 111 8.94 -2.16 8.86
CA THR A 111 9.25 -1.18 7.81
C THR A 111 8.01 -0.38 7.45
N PHE A 112 8.18 0.93 7.25
CA PHE A 112 7.09 1.85 6.88
C PHE A 112 7.31 2.38 5.47
N HIS A 113 6.45 1.98 4.53
CA HIS A 113 6.46 2.48 3.16
C HIS A 113 5.46 3.63 3.06
N ASN A 114 5.96 4.85 2.84
CA ASN A 114 5.14 6.05 2.90
C ASN A 114 4.91 6.64 1.51
N PHE A 115 3.65 6.99 1.25
CA PHE A 115 3.18 7.48 -0.04
C PHE A 115 2.27 8.69 0.16
N VAL A 116 2.34 9.64 -0.77
CA VAL A 116 1.39 10.76 -0.88
C VAL A 116 0.76 10.71 -2.27
N SER A 117 -0.55 10.58 -2.36
CA SER A 117 -1.25 10.55 -3.65
C SER A 117 -1.33 11.94 -4.28
N TYR A 118 -1.37 11.99 -5.61
CA TYR A 118 -1.66 13.25 -6.32
C TYR A 118 -3.12 13.66 -6.18
N LYS A 119 -4.03 12.67 -6.22
CA LYS A 119 -5.47 12.86 -6.05
C LYS A 119 -5.85 12.73 -4.57
N GLU A 120 -6.88 13.45 -4.15
CA GLU A 120 -7.44 13.30 -2.80
C GLU A 120 -8.23 12.00 -2.66
N ASN A 121 -8.28 11.48 -1.43
CA ASN A 121 -9.07 10.34 -0.97
C ASN A 121 -8.79 8.98 -1.59
N VAL A 122 -8.01 8.89 -2.68
CA VAL A 122 -7.62 7.59 -3.27
C VAL A 122 -6.87 6.71 -2.27
N GLY A 123 -6.06 7.29 -1.39
CA GLY A 123 -5.33 6.54 -0.36
C GLY A 123 -6.23 5.76 0.60
N LYS A 124 -7.49 6.18 0.78
CA LYS A 124 -8.45 5.48 1.64
C LYS A 124 -8.81 4.12 1.06
N ASP A 125 -9.27 4.10 -0.20
CA ASP A 125 -9.65 2.85 -0.89
C ASP A 125 -8.44 1.94 -1.04
N TRP A 126 -7.27 2.51 -1.32
CA TRP A 126 -6.01 1.75 -1.37
C TRP A 126 -5.66 1.08 -0.04
N ALA A 127 -5.78 1.78 1.09
CA ALA A 127 -5.54 1.18 2.40
C ALA A 127 -6.55 0.05 2.68
N GLU A 128 -7.85 0.32 2.53
CA GLU A 128 -8.90 -0.66 2.85
C GLU A 128 -8.78 -1.93 2.00
N ASP A 129 -8.61 -1.79 0.68
CA ASP A 129 -8.61 -2.95 -0.22
C ASP A 129 -7.31 -3.73 -0.22
N VAL A 130 -6.16 -3.07 -0.03
CA VAL A 130 -4.89 -3.79 0.18
C VAL A 130 -4.95 -4.57 1.49
N LEU A 131 -5.44 -3.98 2.59
CA LEU A 131 -5.54 -4.69 3.86
C LEU A 131 -6.54 -5.86 3.78
N ALA A 132 -7.64 -5.70 3.06
CA ALA A 132 -8.61 -6.76 2.84
C ALA A 132 -7.96 -7.96 2.12
N LEU A 133 -7.11 -7.73 1.12
CA LEU A 133 -6.35 -8.79 0.45
C LEU A 133 -5.37 -9.47 1.40
N VAL A 134 -4.62 -8.69 2.18
CA VAL A 134 -3.60 -9.16 3.13
C VAL A 134 -4.23 -10.03 4.23
N LYS A 135 -5.36 -9.59 4.80
CA LYS A 135 -6.03 -10.25 5.94
C LYS A 135 -7.02 -11.33 5.53
N HIS A 136 -7.24 -11.55 4.24
CA HIS A 136 -8.12 -12.61 3.79
C HIS A 136 -7.56 -13.99 4.20
N PRO A 137 -8.32 -14.86 4.89
CA PRO A 137 -7.80 -16.12 5.43
C PRO A 137 -7.17 -17.05 4.38
N LEU A 138 -7.67 -17.03 3.14
CA LEU A 138 -7.12 -17.85 2.06
C LEU A 138 -5.79 -17.33 1.48
N THR A 139 -5.41 -16.08 1.74
CA THR A 139 -4.16 -15.50 1.20
C THR A 139 -2.94 -16.21 1.80
N ALA A 140 -2.92 -16.41 3.11
CA ALA A 140 -1.85 -17.14 3.79
C ALA A 140 -1.96 -18.67 3.69
N ASN A 141 -3.16 -19.19 3.37
CA ASN A 141 -3.46 -20.63 3.31
C ASN A 141 -3.63 -21.15 1.88
N ALA A 142 -2.99 -20.50 0.91
CA ALA A 142 -3.04 -20.92 -0.49
C ALA A 142 -2.36 -22.30 -0.71
N PRO A 143 -2.71 -23.07 -1.75
CA PRO A 143 -2.04 -24.33 -2.04
C PRO A 143 -0.58 -24.09 -2.46
N ARG A 144 0.27 -25.13 -2.34
CA ARG A 144 1.68 -25.08 -2.75
C ARG A 144 1.87 -24.57 -4.18
N SER A 145 0.97 -24.92 -5.10
CA SER A 145 0.99 -24.46 -6.49
C SER A 145 0.95 -22.93 -6.60
N THR A 146 0.15 -22.25 -5.77
CA THR A 146 0.08 -20.78 -5.74
C THR A 146 1.39 -20.16 -5.28
N PHE A 147 2.03 -20.75 -4.26
CA PHE A 147 3.35 -20.28 -3.81
C PHE A 147 4.44 -20.50 -4.86
N LEU A 148 4.36 -21.59 -5.64
CA LEU A 148 5.29 -21.84 -6.75
C LEU A 148 5.06 -20.89 -7.94
N ASP A 149 3.80 -20.54 -8.22
CA ASP A 149 3.44 -19.57 -9.27
C ASP A 149 3.83 -18.12 -8.92
N LYS A 150 4.09 -17.85 -7.63
CA LYS A 150 4.57 -16.56 -7.13
C LYS A 150 6.09 -16.40 -7.21
N MET A 151 6.84 -17.51 -7.18
CA MET A 151 8.32 -17.54 -7.27
C MET A 151 8.79 -17.20 -8.68
#